data_AF-A0A382THS7-F1
#
_entry.id   AF-A0A382THS7-F1
#
_cell.length_a   1.000
_cell.length_b   1.000
_cell.length_c   1.000
_cell.angle_alpha   90.00
_cell.angle_beta   90.00
_cell.angle_gamma   90.00
#
_symmetry.space_group_name_H-M   'P 1'
#
loop_
_entity.id
_entity.type
_entity.pdbx_description
1 polymer ?
#
loop_
_entity_poly.entity_id
_entity_poly.type
_entity_poly.pdbx_seq_one_letter_code
_entity_poly.pdbx_strand_id
1 'polypeptide(L)'
;MSGANITVVGATGAVGQVVLSILEERNFPIGDLRLLASKRSAGSVVSVLGKDLSVGEATPDSFDDTDIVFFAAGGSTSQALAPEAVKRGAVVVDKSSAWRMDPTVPLVIPEINSDDIKWHQGIISSPNCSTIVLLMALAPLHRANPIQRVIVDTYQSASGAGGKGVVELIQQTEDTLAQKATTHSTFPATLAFNAVPQVEEFGESDYTTEEIKMENESRKIMHLPTLPVSATCVRI
;
A
#
# COMPACT_ATOMS: atom_id res chain seq x y z
N MET A 1 -26.75 -1.17 -15.52
CA MET A 1 -25.41 -1.54 -16.01
C MET A 1 -24.87 -2.57 -15.04
N SER A 2 -24.38 -3.72 -15.51
CA SER A 2 -23.67 -4.66 -14.65
C SER A 2 -22.40 -3.98 -14.12
N GLY A 3 -22.11 -4.18 -12.84
CA GLY A 3 -20.88 -3.69 -12.22
C GLY A 3 -19.64 -4.40 -12.78
N ALA A 4 -18.46 -3.87 -12.46
CA ALA A 4 -17.19 -4.48 -12.84
C ALA A 4 -16.91 -5.74 -12.00
N ASN A 5 -16.31 -6.76 -12.59
CA ASN A 5 -15.82 -7.93 -11.88
C ASN A 5 -14.51 -7.59 -11.18
N ILE A 6 -14.50 -7.70 -9.85
CA ILE A 6 -13.40 -7.27 -9.00
C ILE A 6 -12.71 -8.48 -8.39
N THR A 7 -11.38 -8.51 -8.44
CA THR A 7 -10.57 -9.45 -7.66
C THR A 7 -9.72 -8.69 -6.64
N VAL A 8 -9.67 -9.18 -5.39
CA VAL A 8 -8.79 -8.64 -4.34
C VAL A 8 -7.75 -9.70 -3.96
N VAL A 9 -6.49 -9.44 -4.29
CA VAL A 9 -5.35 -10.29 -3.92
C VAL A 9 -4.76 -9.81 -2.60
N GLY A 10 -4.61 -10.71 -1.63
CA GLY A 10 -4.28 -10.36 -0.25
C GLY A 10 -5.51 -10.01 0.58
N ALA A 11 -6.67 -10.58 0.23
CA ALA A 11 -7.96 -10.29 0.87
C ALA A 11 -7.96 -10.51 2.40
N THR A 12 -7.14 -11.42 2.92
CA THR A 12 -7.03 -11.69 4.37
C THR A 12 -6.06 -10.77 5.11
N GLY A 13 -5.29 -9.95 4.39
CA GLY A 13 -4.36 -8.99 4.98
C GLY A 13 -5.06 -7.70 5.41
N ALA A 14 -4.42 -6.92 6.29
CA ALA A 14 -4.98 -5.67 6.81
C ALA A 14 -5.39 -4.70 5.69
N VAL A 15 -4.56 -4.55 4.65
CA VAL A 15 -4.87 -3.67 3.50
C VAL A 15 -6.01 -4.24 2.65
N GLY A 16 -6.04 -5.55 2.40
CA GLY A 16 -7.11 -6.19 1.64
C GLY A 16 -8.48 -6.03 2.32
N GLN A 17 -8.53 -6.19 3.64
CA GLN A 17 -9.73 -5.94 4.44
C GLN A 17 -10.20 -4.48 4.34
N VAL A 18 -9.28 -3.52 4.36
CA VAL A 18 -9.61 -2.10 4.15
C VAL A 18 -10.16 -1.85 2.74
N VAL A 19 -9.56 -2.45 1.70
CA VAL A 19 -10.08 -2.33 0.32
C VAL A 19 -11.52 -2.85 0.25
N LEU A 20 -11.79 -4.02 0.82
CA LEU A 20 -13.13 -4.61 0.87
C LEU A 20 -14.13 -3.72 1.61
N SER A 21 -13.76 -3.19 2.77
CA SER A 21 -14.58 -2.26 3.54
C SER A 21 -14.88 -0.98 2.77
N ILE A 22 -13.91 -0.41 2.04
CA ILE A 22 -14.12 0.81 1.25
C ILE A 22 -15.01 0.53 0.04
N LEU A 23 -14.87 -0.62 -0.62
CA LEU A 23 -15.76 -1.02 -1.72
C LEU A 23 -17.22 -1.09 -1.25
N GLU A 24 -17.45 -1.65 -0.06
CA GLU A 24 -18.76 -1.71 0.59
C GLU A 24 -19.28 -0.32 0.99
N GLU A 25 -18.48 0.46 1.73
CA GLU A 25 -18.86 1.81 2.20
C GLU A 25 -19.23 2.73 1.03
N ARG A 26 -18.49 2.65 -0.07
CA ARG A 26 -18.71 3.47 -1.27
C ARG A 26 -19.82 2.95 -2.17
N ASN A 27 -20.46 1.82 -1.83
CA ASN A 27 -21.39 1.11 -2.71
C ASN A 27 -20.83 0.96 -4.14
N PHE A 28 -19.57 0.52 -4.24
CA PHE A 28 -18.91 0.40 -5.54
C PHE A 28 -19.71 -0.55 -6.45
N PRO A 29 -19.91 -0.23 -7.74
CA PRO A 29 -20.69 -1.06 -8.64
C PRO A 29 -19.93 -2.34 -9.00
N ILE A 30 -20.13 -3.39 -8.21
CA ILE A 30 -19.49 -4.70 -8.37
C ILE A 30 -20.44 -5.66 -9.10
N GLY A 31 -19.92 -6.36 -10.11
CA GLY A 31 -20.56 -7.51 -10.76
C GLY A 31 -20.31 -8.78 -9.95
N ASP A 32 -19.14 -9.38 -10.13
CA ASP A 32 -18.61 -10.47 -9.29
C ASP A 32 -17.46 -9.99 -8.38
N LEU A 33 -17.31 -10.61 -7.21
CA LEU A 33 -16.22 -10.33 -6.27
C LEU A 33 -15.45 -11.60 -5.93
N ARG A 34 -14.19 -11.65 -6.34
CA ARG A 34 -13.28 -12.76 -6.05
C ARG A 34 -12.24 -12.36 -5.00
N LEU A 35 -12.09 -13.20 -3.98
CA LEU A 35 -11.12 -13.00 -2.92
C LEU A 35 -9.98 -14.00 -3.07
N LEU A 36 -8.75 -13.51 -3.18
CA LEU A 36 -7.55 -14.34 -3.33
C LEU A 36 -6.53 -14.03 -2.24
N ALA A 37 -5.79 -15.02 -1.80
CA ALA A 37 -4.69 -14.88 -0.86
C ALA A 37 -3.59 -15.93 -1.11
N SER A 38 -2.57 -15.96 -0.26
CA SER A 38 -1.57 -17.04 -0.30
C SER A 38 -2.20 -18.41 -0.07
N LYS A 39 -1.54 -19.48 -0.51
CA LYS A 39 -1.94 -20.87 -0.23
C LYS A 39 -2.31 -21.15 1.22
N ARG A 40 -1.58 -20.56 2.17
CA ARG A 40 -1.82 -20.70 3.62
C ARG A 40 -3.19 -20.19 4.05
N SER A 41 -3.73 -19.21 3.34
CA SER A 41 -4.99 -18.53 3.65
C SER A 41 -6.15 -18.98 2.77
N ALA A 42 -5.89 -19.79 1.75
CA ALA A 42 -6.94 -20.36 0.91
C ALA A 42 -7.89 -21.25 1.74
N GLY A 43 -9.19 -21.17 1.48
CA GLY A 43 -10.24 -21.84 2.23
C GLY A 43 -10.74 -21.09 3.47
N SER A 44 -10.12 -19.96 3.83
CA SER A 44 -10.71 -19.05 4.83
C SER A 44 -11.93 -18.33 4.27
N VAL A 45 -12.75 -17.77 5.16
CA VAL A 45 -13.97 -17.02 4.82
C VAL A 45 -13.80 -15.58 5.25
N VAL A 46 -14.23 -14.65 4.40
CA VAL A 46 -14.30 -13.22 4.69
C VAL A 46 -15.74 -12.76 4.49
N SER A 47 -16.30 -12.12 5.51
CA SER A 47 -17.62 -11.48 5.44
C SER A 47 -17.49 -10.10 4.83
N VAL A 48 -18.14 -9.85 3.69
CA VAL A 48 -18.11 -8.59 2.95
C VAL A 48 -19.39 -8.42 2.13
N LEU A 49 -19.92 -7.20 2.00
CA LEU A 49 -21.17 -6.92 1.26
C LEU A 49 -22.36 -7.75 1.78
N GLY A 50 -22.42 -7.97 3.09
CA GLY A 50 -23.44 -8.81 3.75
C GLY A 50 -23.40 -10.30 3.36
N LYS A 51 -22.30 -10.80 2.79
CA LYS A 51 -22.12 -12.21 2.38
C LYS A 51 -20.82 -12.78 2.90
N ASP A 52 -20.80 -14.09 3.11
CA ASP A 52 -19.58 -14.83 3.42
C ASP A 52 -18.97 -15.39 2.14
N LEU A 53 -17.77 -14.93 1.79
CA LEU A 53 -17.05 -15.33 0.59
C LEU A 53 -15.82 -16.18 0.95
N SER A 54 -15.67 -17.31 0.26
CA SER A 54 -14.48 -18.17 0.40
C SER A 54 -13.28 -17.53 -0.31
N VAL A 55 -12.11 -17.61 0.33
CA VAL A 55 -10.85 -17.10 -0.21
C VAL A 55 -10.13 -18.18 -1.00
N GLY A 56 -9.85 -17.91 -2.27
CA GLY A 56 -9.05 -18.77 -3.14
C GLY A 56 -7.53 -18.56 -2.98
N GLU A 57 -6.74 -19.50 -3.50
CA GLU A 57 -5.30 -19.30 -3.67
C GLU A 57 -5.04 -18.40 -4.89
N ALA A 58 -4.17 -17.40 -4.74
CA ALA A 58 -3.73 -16.55 -5.84
C ALA A 58 -2.70 -17.29 -6.70
N THR A 59 -3.13 -17.74 -7.88
CA THR A 59 -2.30 -18.41 -8.90
C THR A 59 -2.33 -17.63 -10.22
N PRO A 60 -1.42 -17.89 -11.17
CA PRO A 60 -1.45 -17.25 -12.50
C PRO A 60 -2.82 -17.34 -13.19
N ASP A 61 -3.54 -18.45 -13.04
CA ASP A 61 -4.84 -18.68 -13.69
C ASP A 61 -6.03 -18.12 -12.90
N SER A 62 -5.80 -17.43 -11.78
CA SER A 62 -6.89 -16.95 -10.92
C SER A 62 -7.63 -15.70 -11.42
N PHE A 63 -7.20 -15.11 -12.54
CA PHE A 63 -7.64 -13.78 -13.00
C PHE A 63 -8.60 -13.81 -14.18
N ASP A 64 -9.09 -14.98 -14.59
CA ASP A 64 -10.08 -15.09 -15.66
C ASP A 64 -11.38 -14.35 -15.29
N ASP A 65 -12.02 -13.74 -16.29
CA ASP A 65 -13.26 -12.96 -16.16
C ASP A 65 -13.20 -11.81 -15.12
N THR A 66 -12.02 -11.23 -14.89
CA THR A 66 -11.83 -10.07 -13.99
C THR A 66 -11.58 -8.80 -14.78
N ASP A 67 -12.27 -7.71 -14.41
CA ASP A 67 -12.05 -6.39 -15.00
C ASP A 67 -10.97 -5.61 -14.24
N ILE A 68 -11.02 -5.64 -12.89
CA ILE A 68 -10.11 -4.88 -12.02
C ILE A 68 -9.56 -5.79 -10.92
N VAL A 69 -8.24 -5.76 -10.73
CA VAL A 69 -7.57 -6.46 -9.62
C VAL A 69 -6.93 -5.48 -8.66
N PHE A 70 -7.32 -5.52 -7.40
CA PHE A 70 -6.61 -4.82 -6.32
C PHE A 70 -5.54 -5.74 -5.72
N PHE A 71 -4.27 -5.35 -5.85
CA PHE A 71 -3.15 -6.06 -5.23
C PHE A 71 -2.78 -5.45 -3.87
N ALA A 72 -3.01 -6.23 -2.82
CA ALA A 72 -2.70 -5.92 -1.42
C ALA A 72 -1.84 -7.02 -0.77
N ALA A 73 -1.00 -7.71 -1.55
CA ALA A 73 -0.26 -8.92 -1.14
C ALA A 73 1.28 -8.78 -1.12
N GLY A 74 1.81 -7.55 -1.23
CA GLY A 74 3.26 -7.29 -1.20
C GLY A 74 3.95 -7.36 -2.57
N GLY A 75 5.19 -6.88 -2.62
CA GLY A 75 5.90 -6.62 -3.88
C GLY A 75 6.24 -7.88 -4.68
N SER A 76 6.73 -8.93 -4.03
CA SER A 76 7.09 -10.18 -4.71
C SER A 76 5.88 -10.89 -5.33
N THR A 77 4.75 -10.91 -4.62
CA THR A 77 3.48 -11.44 -5.15
C THR A 77 2.98 -10.62 -6.33
N SER A 78 3.08 -9.29 -6.25
CA SER A 78 2.71 -8.42 -7.36
C SER A 78 3.58 -8.66 -8.60
N GLN A 79 4.90 -8.74 -8.44
CA GLN A 79 5.82 -9.03 -9.54
C GLN A 79 5.52 -10.36 -10.24
N ALA A 80 5.12 -11.38 -9.48
CA ALA A 80 4.81 -12.70 -10.01
C ALA A 80 3.44 -12.77 -10.71
N LEU A 81 2.43 -12.07 -10.19
CA LEU A 81 1.02 -12.29 -10.58
C LEU A 81 0.35 -11.11 -11.29
N ALA A 82 0.77 -9.87 -11.07
CA ALA A 82 0.18 -8.72 -11.76
C ALA A 82 0.29 -8.83 -13.29
N PRO A 83 1.44 -9.26 -13.87
CA PRO A 83 1.53 -9.49 -15.32
C PRO A 83 0.56 -10.56 -15.83
N GLU A 84 0.25 -11.57 -15.02
CA GLU A 84 -0.69 -12.65 -15.38
C GLU A 84 -2.14 -12.17 -15.41
N ALA A 85 -2.51 -11.26 -14.51
CA ALA A 85 -3.80 -10.56 -14.56
C ALA A 85 -3.94 -9.68 -15.81
N VAL A 86 -2.88 -8.92 -16.15
CA VAL A 86 -2.87 -8.06 -17.34
C VAL A 86 -2.98 -8.88 -18.63
N LYS A 87 -2.28 -10.01 -18.73
CA LYS A 87 -2.39 -10.93 -19.88
C LYS A 87 -3.81 -11.46 -20.10
N ARG A 88 -4.62 -11.52 -19.04
CA ARG A 88 -6.03 -11.96 -19.06
C ARG A 88 -7.02 -10.80 -19.25
N GLY A 89 -6.52 -9.59 -19.48
CA GLY A 89 -7.33 -8.41 -19.83
C GLY A 89 -7.72 -7.53 -18.64
N ALA A 90 -7.32 -7.88 -17.42
CA ALA A 90 -7.65 -7.09 -16.23
C ALA A 90 -6.74 -5.87 -16.08
N VAL A 91 -7.26 -4.81 -15.46
CA VAL A 91 -6.46 -3.68 -14.98
C VAL A 91 -6.08 -3.90 -13.52
N VAL A 92 -4.79 -3.86 -13.22
CA VAL A 92 -4.23 -4.02 -11.88
C VAL A 92 -4.06 -2.66 -11.21
N VAL A 93 -4.61 -2.52 -10.01
CA VAL A 93 -4.29 -1.44 -9.07
C VAL A 93 -3.41 -2.01 -7.96
N ASP A 94 -2.12 -1.73 -8.01
CA ASP A 94 -1.12 -2.30 -7.13
C ASP A 94 -0.75 -1.36 -5.98
N LYS A 95 -0.96 -1.81 -4.73
CA LYS A 95 -0.58 -1.02 -3.53
C LYS A 95 0.86 -1.24 -3.10
N SER A 96 1.54 -2.25 -3.63
CA SER A 96 2.93 -2.55 -3.29
C SER A 96 3.89 -1.49 -3.84
N SER A 97 5.17 -1.59 -3.50
CA SER A 97 6.20 -0.73 -4.09
C SER A 97 6.77 -1.26 -5.40
N ALA A 98 6.35 -2.43 -5.87
CA ALA A 98 7.00 -3.17 -6.95
C ALA A 98 7.12 -2.38 -8.26
N TRP A 99 6.10 -1.59 -8.59
CA TRP A 99 5.97 -0.94 -9.89
C TRP A 99 6.02 0.59 -9.83
N ARG A 100 6.11 1.18 -8.63
CA ARG A 100 5.92 2.63 -8.44
C ARG A 100 6.91 3.48 -9.22
N MET A 101 8.14 3.01 -9.37
CA MET A 101 9.20 3.72 -10.11
C MET A 101 9.41 3.20 -11.53
N ASP A 102 8.63 2.22 -11.99
CA ASP A 102 8.68 1.78 -13.38
C ASP A 102 8.21 2.92 -14.31
N PRO A 103 8.98 3.28 -15.35
CA PRO A 103 8.62 4.38 -16.25
C PRO A 103 7.37 4.09 -17.10
N THR A 104 6.95 2.83 -17.21
CA THR A 104 5.77 2.39 -17.98
C THR A 104 4.50 2.24 -17.13
N VAL A 105 4.62 2.42 -15.81
CA VAL A 105 3.49 2.29 -14.86
C VAL A 105 3.16 3.63 -14.19
N PRO A 106 1.91 4.13 -14.28
CA PRO A 106 1.50 5.35 -13.60
C PRO A 106 1.45 5.19 -12.09
N LEU A 107 1.88 6.23 -11.39
CA LEU A 107 1.82 6.34 -9.93
C LEU A 107 0.84 7.44 -9.60
N VAL A 108 -0.36 7.08 -9.13
CA VAL A 108 -1.52 7.99 -9.18
C VAL A 108 -2.05 8.33 -7.81
N ILE A 109 -2.25 9.63 -7.57
CA ILE A 109 -3.15 10.18 -6.56
C ILE A 109 -4.26 10.91 -7.34
N PRO A 110 -5.51 10.42 -7.32
CA PRO A 110 -6.59 10.96 -8.17
C PRO A 110 -6.75 12.49 -8.08
N GLU A 111 -6.59 13.05 -6.89
CA GLU A 111 -6.73 14.49 -6.61
C GLU A 111 -5.56 15.35 -7.13
N ILE A 112 -4.49 14.73 -7.61
CA ILE A 112 -3.25 15.41 -8.03
C ILE A 112 -2.98 15.18 -9.51
N ASN A 113 -2.92 13.92 -9.95
CA ASN A 113 -2.50 13.53 -11.29
C ASN A 113 -3.41 12.44 -11.90
N SER A 114 -4.74 12.56 -11.74
CA SER A 114 -5.70 11.58 -12.27
C SER A 114 -5.57 11.31 -13.78
N ASP A 115 -5.13 12.28 -14.57
CA ASP A 115 -4.93 12.09 -16.02
C ASP A 115 -3.86 11.03 -16.34
N ASP A 116 -2.93 10.76 -15.42
CA ASP A 116 -1.88 9.75 -15.62
C ASP A 116 -2.41 8.32 -15.72
N ILE A 117 -3.62 8.08 -15.21
CA ILE A 117 -4.23 6.76 -15.34
C ILE A 117 -4.35 6.33 -16.81
N LYS A 118 -4.48 7.28 -17.74
CA LYS A 118 -4.75 7.02 -19.16
C LYS A 118 -3.61 6.33 -19.91
N TRP A 119 -2.38 6.46 -19.43
CA TRP A 119 -1.20 5.89 -20.11
C TRP A 119 -0.78 4.53 -19.54
N HIS A 120 -1.55 3.95 -18.61
CA HIS A 120 -1.25 2.63 -18.06
C HIS A 120 -1.13 1.55 -19.15
N GLN A 121 -0.27 0.57 -18.94
CA GLN A 121 -0.17 -0.64 -19.78
C GLN A 121 -0.78 -1.86 -19.08
N GLY A 122 -1.84 -1.64 -18.29
CA GLY A 122 -2.56 -2.66 -17.53
C GLY A 122 -2.26 -2.66 -16.04
N ILE A 123 -1.18 -2.00 -15.60
CA ILE A 123 -0.87 -1.81 -14.18
C ILE A 123 -0.91 -0.31 -13.84
N ILE A 124 -1.53 0.02 -12.72
CA ILE A 124 -1.53 1.33 -12.08
C ILE A 124 -1.00 1.14 -10.65
N SER A 125 -0.04 1.95 -10.24
CA SER A 125 0.51 1.92 -8.89
C SER A 125 -0.19 2.90 -7.97
N SER A 126 -0.53 2.45 -6.76
CA SER A 126 -0.91 3.28 -5.64
C SER A 126 0.33 3.65 -4.79
N PRO A 127 0.53 4.93 -4.45
CA PRO A 127 1.75 5.38 -3.77
C PRO A 127 1.91 4.88 -2.34
N ASN A 128 3.09 5.14 -1.77
CA ASN A 128 3.41 5.03 -0.36
C ASN A 128 2.42 5.87 0.47
N CYS A 129 2.00 5.35 1.62
CA CYS A 129 0.99 5.98 2.48
C CYS A 129 1.42 7.38 2.97
N SER A 130 2.67 7.51 3.44
CA SER A 130 3.25 8.77 3.90
C SER A 130 3.32 9.81 2.78
N THR A 131 3.64 9.35 1.56
CA THR A 131 3.64 10.20 0.36
C THR A 131 2.24 10.69 0.00
N ILE A 132 1.22 9.82 0.03
CA ILE A 132 -0.17 10.24 -0.24
C ILE A 132 -0.58 11.36 0.72
N VAL A 133 -0.37 11.16 2.02
CA VAL A 133 -0.75 12.15 3.05
C VAL A 133 -0.01 13.47 2.85
N LEU A 134 1.30 13.41 2.60
CA LEU A 134 2.12 14.59 2.34
C LEU A 134 1.62 15.37 1.11
N LEU A 135 1.46 14.69 -0.02
CA LEU A 135 1.17 15.35 -1.28
C LEU A 135 -0.27 15.87 -1.37
N MET A 136 -1.22 15.25 -0.68
CA MET A 136 -2.57 15.80 -0.54
C MET A 136 -2.56 17.21 0.08
N ALA A 137 -1.62 17.49 0.98
CA ALA A 137 -1.41 18.83 1.52
C ALA A 137 -0.59 19.72 0.59
N LEU A 138 0.50 19.20 0.00
CA LEU A 138 1.46 20.01 -0.76
C LEU A 138 1.01 20.36 -2.19
N ALA A 139 0.29 19.48 -2.88
CA ALA A 139 -0.13 19.72 -4.26
C ALA A 139 -0.96 21.01 -4.46
N PRO A 140 -1.99 21.31 -3.65
CA PRO A 140 -2.69 22.59 -3.77
C PRO A 140 -1.79 23.79 -3.44
N LEU A 141 -0.87 23.67 -2.48
CA LEU A 141 0.08 24.73 -2.14
C LEU A 141 1.05 25.00 -3.30
N HIS A 142 1.59 23.96 -3.92
CA HIS A 142 2.49 24.08 -5.07
C HIS A 142 1.82 24.76 -6.26
N ARG A 143 0.54 24.47 -6.52
CA ARG A 143 -0.25 25.14 -7.57
C ARG A 143 -0.43 26.63 -7.31
N ALA A 144 -0.54 27.04 -6.05
CA ALA A 144 -0.68 28.44 -5.67
C ALA A 144 0.68 29.17 -5.62
N ASN A 145 1.72 28.49 -5.15
CA ASN A 145 3.09 29.01 -5.10
C ASN A 145 4.10 27.85 -5.23
N PRO A 146 4.94 27.82 -6.27
CA PRO A 146 5.87 26.71 -6.50
C PRO A 146 6.77 26.40 -5.31
N ILE A 147 6.59 25.20 -4.75
CA ILE A 147 7.46 24.64 -3.71
C ILE A 147 8.88 24.44 -4.27
N GLN A 148 9.88 24.94 -3.56
CA GLN A 148 11.29 24.81 -3.94
C GLN A 148 12.03 23.69 -3.19
N ARG A 149 11.56 23.31 -2.00
CA ARG A 149 12.16 22.25 -1.17
C ARG A 149 11.13 21.75 -0.16
N VAL A 150 11.19 20.46 0.14
CA VAL A 150 10.43 19.81 1.22
C VAL A 150 11.40 19.25 2.26
N ILE A 151 11.12 19.54 3.53
CA ILE A 151 11.73 18.87 4.68
C ILE A 151 10.56 18.34 5.51
N VAL A 152 10.55 17.04 5.80
CA VAL A 152 9.43 16.38 6.47
C VAL A 152 9.92 15.34 7.47
N ASP A 153 9.40 15.41 8.69
CA ASP A 153 9.63 14.38 9.71
C ASP A 153 8.30 13.67 9.96
N THR A 154 8.27 12.35 9.76
CA THR A 154 7.04 11.57 9.86
C THR A 154 6.95 10.86 11.20
N TYR A 155 5.74 10.82 11.76
CA TYR A 155 5.39 10.07 12.96
C TYR A 155 4.47 8.92 12.56
N GLN A 156 5.08 7.82 12.12
CA GLN A 156 4.35 6.71 11.54
C GLN A 156 3.92 5.71 12.61
N SER A 157 2.69 5.22 12.54
CA SER A 157 2.16 4.21 13.45
C SER A 157 2.74 2.81 13.19
N ALA A 158 2.63 1.95 14.20
CA ALA A 158 2.91 0.50 14.10
C ALA A 158 2.16 -0.23 12.98
N SER A 159 0.96 0.23 12.60
CA SER A 159 0.15 -0.39 11.54
C SER A 159 0.81 -0.36 10.15
N GLY A 160 1.77 0.54 9.92
CA GLY A 160 2.59 0.55 8.70
C GLY A 160 3.42 -0.73 8.52
N ALA A 161 3.76 -1.42 9.61
CA ALA A 161 4.41 -2.73 9.59
C ALA A 161 3.42 -3.91 9.49
N GLY A 162 2.15 -3.63 9.17
CA GLY A 162 1.07 -4.60 9.04
C GLY A 162 0.56 -5.11 10.39
N GLY A 163 -0.30 -6.13 10.35
CA GLY A 163 -0.97 -6.66 11.55
C GLY A 163 -0.01 -7.16 12.63
N LYS A 164 1.16 -7.67 12.24
CA LYS A 164 2.21 -8.09 13.19
C LYS A 164 2.75 -6.93 14.00
N GLY A 165 2.98 -5.77 13.38
CA GLY A 165 3.45 -4.58 14.08
C GLY A 165 2.46 -4.09 15.13
N VAL A 166 1.16 -4.14 14.82
CA VAL A 166 0.10 -3.78 15.78
C VAL A 166 0.10 -4.72 16.98
N VAL A 167 0.12 -6.05 16.73
CA VAL A 167 0.15 -7.06 17.79
C VAL A 167 1.41 -6.93 18.65
N GLU A 168 2.57 -6.72 18.03
CA GLU A 168 3.84 -6.57 18.75
C GLU A 168 3.84 -5.32 19.64
N LEU A 169 3.32 -4.18 19.16
CA LEU A 169 3.23 -2.97 19.99
C LEU A 169 2.31 -3.16 21.20
N ILE A 170 1.15 -3.81 21.02
CA ILE A 170 0.23 -4.12 22.12
C ILE A 170 0.93 -5.00 23.16
N GLN A 171 1.55 -6.10 22.71
CA GLN A 171 2.27 -7.02 23.60
C GLN A 171 3.41 -6.33 24.36
N GLN A 172 4.25 -5.57 23.66
CA GLN A 172 5.35 -4.80 24.28
C GLN A 172 4.83 -3.80 25.32
N THR A 173 3.68 -3.18 25.06
CA THR A 173 3.05 -2.24 25.99
C THR A 173 2.58 -2.96 27.26
N GLU A 174 1.86 -4.07 27.12
CA GLU A 174 1.38 -4.89 28.24
C GLU A 174 2.54 -5.41 29.09
N ASP A 175 3.59 -5.94 28.46
CA ASP A 175 4.76 -6.46 29.15
C ASP A 175 5.53 -5.36 29.89
N THR A 176 5.69 -4.19 29.26
CA THR A 176 6.35 -3.03 29.91
C THR A 176 5.56 -2.57 31.13
N LEU A 177 4.23 -2.47 31.04
CA LEU A 177 3.37 -2.07 32.15
C LEU A 177 3.37 -3.12 33.28
N ALA A 178 3.54 -4.40 32.94
CA ALA A 178 3.68 -5.49 33.89
C ALA A 178 5.12 -5.65 34.44
N GLN A 179 6.04 -4.74 34.11
CA GLN A 179 7.47 -4.80 34.49
C GLN A 179 8.16 -6.10 34.03
N LYS A 180 7.74 -6.65 32.89
CA LYS A 180 8.36 -7.80 32.24
C LYS A 180 9.36 -7.33 31.19
N ALA A 181 10.31 -8.19 30.86
CA ALA A 181 11.22 -7.94 29.74
C ALA A 181 10.43 -7.94 28.42
N THR A 182 10.72 -6.96 27.55
CA THR A 182 10.16 -6.88 26.20
C THR A 182 11.12 -7.46 25.17
N THR A 183 10.58 -7.99 24.09
CA THR A 183 11.34 -8.42 22.91
C THR A 183 10.77 -7.74 21.66
N HIS A 184 11.59 -7.65 20.62
CA HIS A 184 11.17 -7.11 19.33
C HIS A 184 11.54 -8.10 18.21
N SER A 185 10.69 -8.18 17.20
CA SER A 185 10.85 -9.08 16.06
C SER A 185 10.42 -8.45 14.73
N THR A 186 9.42 -7.56 14.79
CA THR A 186 8.90 -6.80 13.65
C THR A 186 9.63 -5.48 13.51
N PHE A 187 9.98 -4.86 14.64
CA PHE A 187 10.69 -3.57 14.67
C PHE A 187 12.18 -3.77 14.97
N PRO A 188 13.07 -2.84 14.57
CA PRO A 188 14.50 -2.94 14.84
C PRO A 188 14.84 -2.69 16.33
N ALA A 189 13.90 -2.13 17.10
CA ALA A 189 13.98 -1.95 18.54
C ALA A 189 12.57 -2.04 19.15
N THR A 190 12.48 -2.18 20.48
CA THR A 190 11.21 -2.07 21.21
C THR A 190 10.55 -0.73 20.93
N LEU A 191 9.28 -0.76 20.50
CA LEU A 191 8.51 0.42 20.14
C LEU A 191 7.68 0.98 21.30
N ALA A 192 7.20 0.12 22.21
CA ALA A 192 6.41 0.57 23.35
C ALA A 192 7.12 1.67 24.14
N PHE A 193 6.47 2.83 24.26
CA PHE A 193 6.99 4.04 24.92
C PHE A 193 8.31 4.57 24.34
N ASN A 194 8.56 4.33 23.05
CA ASN A 194 9.79 4.71 22.36
C ASN A 194 9.51 5.39 21.01
N ALA A 195 10.53 6.03 20.44
CA ALA A 195 10.51 6.53 19.07
C ALA A 195 11.70 5.91 18.30
N VAL A 196 11.42 5.25 17.18
CA VAL A 196 12.44 4.51 16.42
C VAL A 196 12.69 5.23 15.10
N PRO A 197 13.83 5.92 14.91
CA PRO A 197 14.16 6.69 13.71
C PRO A 197 14.69 5.78 12.59
N GLN A 198 13.98 4.69 12.34
CA GLN A 198 14.25 3.76 11.26
C GLN A 198 12.93 3.12 10.85
N VAL A 199 12.45 3.51 9.67
CA VAL A 199 11.32 2.85 9.02
C VAL A 199 11.83 2.09 7.79
N GLU A 200 11.59 0.79 7.77
CA GLU A 200 12.17 -0.14 6.80
C GLU A 200 13.71 -0.26 6.94
N GLU A 201 14.42 -0.51 5.85
CA GLU A 201 15.85 -0.84 5.84
C GLU A 201 16.68 0.35 5.34
N PHE A 202 17.93 0.47 5.78
CA PHE A 202 18.87 1.42 5.17
C PHE A 202 19.25 0.97 3.76
N GLY A 203 19.26 1.92 2.81
CA GLY A 203 19.66 1.67 1.43
C GLY A 203 21.18 1.79 1.22
N GLU A 204 21.59 2.13 0.00
CA GLU A 204 23.00 2.42 -0.31
C GLU A 204 23.48 3.78 0.23
N SER A 205 22.54 4.67 0.54
CA SER A 205 22.79 5.95 1.21
C SER A 205 22.46 5.86 2.71
N ASP A 206 22.78 6.90 3.48
CA ASP A 206 22.40 6.98 4.90
C ASP A 206 20.88 7.17 5.14
N TYR A 207 20.06 7.21 4.08
CA TYR A 207 18.61 7.20 4.15
C TYR A 207 18.03 5.77 4.10
N THR A 208 16.91 5.60 4.79
CA THR A 208 16.06 4.40 4.72
C THR A 208 15.27 4.32 3.41
N THR A 209 14.82 3.12 3.06
CA THR A 209 14.00 2.89 1.87
C THR A 209 12.66 3.63 1.92
N GLU A 210 12.11 3.89 3.11
CA GLU A 210 10.90 4.69 3.27
C GLU A 210 11.13 6.18 2.94
N GLU A 211 12.25 6.74 3.38
CA GLU A 211 12.62 8.14 3.09
C GLU A 211 12.86 8.34 1.59
N ILE A 212 13.56 7.39 0.96
CA ILE A 212 13.81 7.38 -0.49
C ILE A 212 12.50 7.23 -1.28
N LYS A 213 11.54 6.45 -0.80
CA LYS A 213 10.19 6.38 -1.42
C LYS A 213 9.51 7.73 -1.39
N MET A 214 9.51 8.42 -0.24
CA MET A 214 8.88 9.74 -0.13
C MET A 214 9.47 10.76 -1.10
N GLU A 215 10.80 10.76 -1.29
CA GLU A 215 11.46 11.62 -2.27
C GLU A 215 11.05 11.28 -3.71
N ASN A 216 11.26 10.03 -4.11
CA ASN A 216 11.09 9.61 -5.51
C ASN A 216 9.63 9.64 -5.96
N GLU A 217 8.73 9.18 -5.10
CA GLU A 217 7.30 9.18 -5.41
C GLU A 217 6.74 10.60 -5.48
N SER A 218 7.19 11.52 -4.60
CA SER A 218 6.83 12.94 -4.68
C SER A 218 7.22 13.56 -6.02
N ARG A 219 8.44 13.30 -6.49
CA ARG A 219 8.92 13.78 -7.80
C ARG A 219 8.08 13.25 -8.94
N LYS A 220 7.75 11.96 -8.93
CA LYS A 220 6.98 11.31 -9.99
C LYS A 220 5.54 11.82 -10.03
N ILE A 221 4.84 11.85 -8.89
CA ILE A 221 3.42 12.23 -8.79
C ILE A 221 3.20 13.72 -9.09
N MET A 222 4.11 14.59 -8.63
CA MET A 222 4.00 16.02 -8.88
C MET A 222 4.56 16.45 -10.24
N HIS A 223 5.14 15.53 -11.02
CA HIS A 223 5.88 15.82 -12.24
C HIS A 223 7.04 16.83 -12.04
N LEU A 224 7.74 16.72 -10.92
CA LEU A 224 8.86 17.61 -10.54
C LEU A 224 10.13 16.77 -10.33
N PRO A 225 10.82 16.35 -11.41
CA PRO A 225 11.93 15.40 -11.32
C PRO A 225 13.12 15.89 -10.49
N THR A 226 13.23 17.21 -10.27
CA THR A 226 14.33 17.84 -9.52
C THR A 226 13.90 18.38 -8.16
N LEU A 227 12.67 18.13 -7.70
CA LEU A 227 12.19 18.62 -6.40
C LEU A 227 13.10 18.08 -5.28
N PRO A 228 13.76 18.94 -4.49
CA PRO A 228 14.51 18.51 -3.32
C PRO A 228 13.54 18.12 -2.20
N VAL A 229 13.62 16.86 -1.78
CA VAL A 229 12.85 16.32 -0.66
C VAL A 229 13.83 15.68 0.31
N SER A 230 13.73 16.02 1.59
CA SER A 230 14.47 15.39 2.67
C SER A 230 13.46 14.92 3.70
N ALA A 231 13.41 13.60 3.93
CA ALA A 231 12.49 12.99 4.85
C ALA A 231 13.26 12.35 6.01
N THR A 232 12.74 12.47 7.23
CA THR A 232 13.12 11.63 8.38
C THR A 232 11.92 10.77 8.76
N CYS A 233 12.05 9.45 8.68
CA CYS A 233 10.94 8.54 8.97
C CYS A 233 11.09 7.87 10.35
N VAL A 234 10.21 8.25 11.28
CA VAL A 234 10.22 7.75 12.66
C VAL A 234 8.95 6.92 12.91
N ARG A 235 9.14 5.73 13.51
CA ARG A 235 8.06 4.91 14.03
C ARG A 235 7.73 5.32 15.47
N ILE A 236 6.44 5.49 15.75
CA ILE A 236 5.86 5.75 17.07
C ILE A 236 4.76 4.75 17.42
#